data_AF-A0A972QJK8-F1
#
_entry.id   AF-A0A972QJK8-F1
#
_cell.length_a   1.000
_cell.length_b   1.000
_cell.length_c   1.000
_cell.angle_alpha   90.00
_cell.angle_beta   90.00
_cell.angle_gamma   90.00
#
_symmetry.space_group_name_H-M   'P 1'
#
loop_
_entity.id
_entity.type
_entity.pdbx_description
1 polymer ?
#
loop_
_entity_poly.entity_id
_entity_poly.type
_entity_poly.pdbx_seq_one_letter_code
_entity_poly.pdbx_strand_id
1 'polypeptide(L)'
;MSKIIASAAIRGAYKIIDNAEKKWKEAMDKWGAKEPVGFPNTAYYLPVIYGILGNKVEKLGDMEPVLKRCKSLLPPPVRENHPLPYLAPALDAGMATLFAEELIEAIRYLEQPDFYTKTEDPTDDNIWLGAADDVILRKRGVEFVDGTAPGFAAIVGAAPTSKIAASIAQELQQKNLYVFMASEYNGKRFSEQLVEEGVQIGWPTRLVSFGPDISAAVFAMGFATRAAMSFGGVAPGDYRKLLIYNKDRIFAFVLPMGYVTDEWYATAAGAISWGFPVIADTPIPEVLPTGICTYEHVVSNI
;
A
#
# COMPACT_ATOMS: atom_id res chain seq x y z
N MET A 1 17.54 0.66 15.07
CA MET A 1 16.09 0.78 14.81
C MET A 1 15.39 1.14 16.09
N SER A 2 14.50 2.13 16.08
CA SER A 2 13.68 2.46 17.25
C SER A 2 12.79 1.28 17.64
N LYS A 3 12.94 0.82 18.89
CA LYS A 3 12.12 -0.25 19.49
C LYS A 3 10.62 0.07 19.40
N ILE A 4 10.27 1.36 19.48
CA ILE A 4 8.89 1.85 19.40
C ILE A 4 8.28 1.52 18.04
N ILE A 5 8.98 1.83 16.94
CA ILE A 5 8.51 1.58 15.57
C ILE A 5 8.33 0.09 15.32
N ALA A 6 9.34 -0.71 15.68
CA ALA A 6 9.25 -2.16 15.51
C ALA A 6 8.09 -2.76 16.32
N SER A 7 7.89 -2.27 17.55
CA SER A 7 6.79 -2.75 18.40
C SER A 7 5.43 -2.34 17.82
N ALA A 8 5.29 -1.10 17.34
CA ALA A 8 4.07 -0.60 16.73
C ALA A 8 3.73 -1.35 15.43
N ALA A 9 4.71 -1.52 14.53
CA ALA A 9 4.54 -2.26 13.29
C ALA A 9 4.13 -3.72 13.54
N ILE A 10 4.77 -4.39 14.51
CA ILE A 10 4.41 -5.78 14.85
C ILE A 10 2.99 -5.84 15.44
N ARG A 11 2.63 -4.94 16.36
CA ARG A 11 1.25 -4.88 16.91
C ARG A 11 0.22 -4.61 15.82
N GLY A 12 0.49 -3.68 14.91
CA GLY A 12 -0.39 -3.38 13.78
C GLY A 12 -0.55 -4.57 12.83
N ALA A 13 0.54 -5.28 12.54
CA ALA A 13 0.51 -6.48 11.72
C ALA A 13 -0.39 -7.56 12.32
N TYR A 14 -0.28 -7.83 13.64
CA TYR A 14 -1.19 -8.74 14.33
C TYR A 14 -2.66 -8.34 14.13
N LYS A 15 -3.00 -7.07 14.38
CA LYS A 15 -4.38 -6.58 14.23
C LYS A 15 -4.92 -6.74 12.80
N ILE A 16 -4.12 -6.38 11.79
CA ILE A 16 -4.53 -6.43 10.38
C ILE A 16 -4.69 -7.88 9.93
N ILE A 17 -3.77 -8.77 10.33
CA ILE A 17 -3.84 -10.21 9.98
C ILE A 17 -5.03 -10.88 10.67
N ASP A 18 -5.29 -10.57 11.93
CA ASP A 18 -6.46 -11.08 12.66
C ASP A 18 -7.76 -10.61 11.99
N ASN A 19 -7.82 -9.34 11.55
CA ASN A 19 -8.95 -8.81 10.80
C ASN A 19 -9.11 -9.49 9.43
N ALA A 20 -8.02 -9.70 8.69
CA ALA A 20 -8.05 -10.41 7.40
C ALA A 20 -8.54 -11.86 7.57
N GLU A 21 -8.08 -12.56 8.60
CA GLU A 21 -8.54 -13.92 8.90
C GLU A 21 -10.03 -13.94 9.28
N LYS A 22 -10.50 -12.96 10.07
CA LYS A 22 -11.91 -12.84 10.41
C LYS A 22 -12.77 -12.61 9.16
N LYS A 23 -12.41 -11.63 8.32
CA LYS A 23 -13.10 -11.34 7.07
C LYS A 23 -13.11 -12.53 6.11
N TRP A 24 -11.98 -13.23 5.99
CA TRP A 24 -11.89 -14.43 5.18
C TRP A 24 -12.80 -15.55 5.68
N LYS A 25 -12.88 -15.78 7.00
CA LYS A 25 -13.82 -16.75 7.59
C LYS A 25 -15.27 -16.38 7.31
N GLU A 26 -15.65 -15.12 7.54
CA GLU A 26 -17.00 -14.62 7.24
C GLU A 26 -17.35 -14.80 5.76
N ALA A 27 -16.40 -14.53 4.86
CA ALA A 27 -16.59 -14.75 3.43
C ALA A 27 -16.68 -16.24 3.06
N MET A 28 -15.84 -17.08 3.65
CA MET A 28 -15.87 -18.53 3.47
C MET A 28 -17.19 -19.14 3.92
N ASP A 29 -17.75 -18.67 5.04
CA ASP A 29 -19.03 -19.14 5.56
C ASP A 29 -20.20 -18.72 4.65
N LYS A 30 -20.11 -17.54 4.02
CA LYS A 30 -21.18 -16.98 3.18
C LYS A 30 -21.17 -17.49 1.73
N TRP A 31 -20.01 -17.56 1.09
CA TRP A 31 -19.87 -17.89 -0.34
C TRP A 31 -19.19 -19.24 -0.60
N GLY A 32 -18.39 -19.74 0.35
CA GLY A 32 -17.68 -21.01 0.22
C GLY A 32 -16.37 -20.92 -0.56
N ALA A 33 -15.56 -21.99 -0.45
CA ALA A 33 -14.18 -22.03 -0.94
C ALA A 33 -14.00 -21.83 -2.46
N LYS A 34 -15.05 -22.09 -3.25
CA LYS A 34 -14.99 -22.06 -4.72
C LYS A 34 -15.38 -20.71 -5.33
N GLU A 35 -15.84 -19.77 -4.50
CA GLU A 35 -16.25 -18.45 -4.98
C GLU A 35 -15.05 -17.69 -5.57
N PRO A 36 -15.18 -17.12 -6.79
CA PRO A 36 -14.15 -16.30 -7.39
C PRO A 36 -13.85 -15.04 -6.57
N VAL A 37 -12.57 -14.67 -6.49
CA VAL A 37 -12.13 -13.46 -5.79
C VAL A 37 -10.91 -12.87 -6.51
N GLY A 38 -10.84 -11.55 -6.60
CA GLY A 38 -9.74 -10.88 -7.29
C GLY A 38 -10.03 -9.42 -7.61
N PHE A 39 -9.03 -8.75 -8.18
CA PHE A 39 -9.15 -7.37 -8.65
C PHE A 39 -9.71 -7.32 -10.08
N PRO A 40 -10.32 -6.19 -10.48
CA PRO A 40 -10.93 -6.06 -11.80
C PRO A 40 -9.87 -6.09 -12.91
N ASN A 41 -10.14 -6.85 -13.97
CA ASN A 41 -9.43 -6.81 -15.25
C ASN A 41 -7.89 -6.87 -15.12
N THR A 42 -7.38 -7.80 -14.32
CA THR A 42 -5.93 -8.02 -14.13
C THR A 42 -5.52 -9.45 -14.44
N ALA A 43 -4.44 -9.62 -15.20
CA ALA A 43 -3.77 -10.91 -15.42
C ALA A 43 -2.78 -11.26 -14.27
N TYR A 44 -2.64 -10.37 -13.29
CA TYR A 44 -1.69 -10.50 -12.18
C TYR A 44 -2.34 -10.94 -10.86
N TYR A 45 -3.56 -11.50 -10.90
CA TYR A 45 -4.28 -12.00 -9.72
C TYR A 45 -4.35 -10.94 -8.61
N LEU A 46 -3.88 -11.27 -7.41
CA LEU A 46 -3.56 -10.33 -6.34
C LEU A 46 -2.08 -9.96 -6.46
N PRO A 47 -1.74 -8.76 -6.97
CA PRO A 47 -0.40 -8.48 -7.45
C PRO A 47 0.73 -8.57 -6.44
N VAL A 48 0.55 -8.13 -5.20
CA VAL A 48 1.58 -8.18 -4.17
C VAL A 48 1.88 -9.63 -3.79
N ILE A 49 0.84 -10.41 -3.52
CA ILE A 49 0.92 -11.85 -3.24
C ILE A 49 1.53 -12.60 -4.43
N TYR A 50 1.05 -12.34 -5.64
CA TYR A 50 1.52 -13.02 -6.85
C TYR A 50 2.97 -12.64 -7.18
N GLY A 51 3.32 -11.36 -7.05
CA GLY A 51 4.67 -10.87 -7.29
C GLY A 51 5.68 -11.45 -6.30
N ILE A 52 5.38 -11.44 -5.01
CA ILE A 52 6.32 -11.89 -3.96
C ILE A 52 6.31 -13.40 -3.76
N LEU A 53 5.15 -14.04 -3.72
CA LEU A 53 5.02 -15.48 -3.41
C LEU A 53 4.88 -16.35 -4.67
N GLY A 54 4.49 -15.80 -5.82
CA GLY A 54 4.13 -16.57 -7.01
C GLY A 54 2.77 -17.26 -6.91
N ASN A 55 2.03 -17.02 -5.82
CA ASN A 55 0.74 -17.65 -5.57
C ASN A 55 -0.36 -17.00 -6.41
N LYS A 56 -1.09 -17.82 -7.16
CA LYS A 56 -2.26 -17.39 -7.94
C LYS A 56 -3.49 -17.53 -7.06
N VAL A 57 -4.02 -16.40 -6.60
CA VAL A 57 -5.26 -16.36 -5.82
C VAL A 57 -6.40 -16.06 -6.79
N GLU A 58 -7.28 -17.05 -7.01
CA GLU A 58 -8.43 -16.92 -7.90
C GLU A 58 -9.76 -17.14 -7.16
N LYS A 59 -9.73 -17.87 -6.04
CA LYS A 59 -10.90 -18.23 -5.25
C LYS A 59 -10.64 -18.03 -3.76
N LEU A 60 -11.71 -17.93 -2.97
CA LEU A 60 -11.61 -17.77 -1.51
C LEU A 60 -10.77 -18.86 -0.85
N GLY A 61 -10.81 -20.11 -1.34
CA GLY A 61 -9.98 -21.20 -0.84
C GLY A 61 -8.47 -20.99 -1.02
N ASP A 62 -8.05 -20.23 -2.05
CA ASP A 62 -6.64 -19.97 -2.35
C ASP A 62 -6.01 -18.95 -1.38
N MET A 63 -6.82 -18.29 -0.55
CA MET A 63 -6.35 -17.34 0.46
C MET A 63 -5.82 -18.04 1.71
N GLU A 64 -6.23 -19.29 2.00
CA GLU A 64 -5.80 -20.01 3.22
C GLU A 64 -4.27 -20.20 3.29
N PRO A 65 -3.57 -20.65 2.21
CA PRO A 65 -2.11 -20.72 2.22
C PRO A 65 -1.43 -19.37 2.43
N VAL A 66 -2.03 -18.29 1.92
CA VAL A 66 -1.50 -16.92 2.10
C VAL A 66 -1.62 -16.49 3.56
N LEU A 67 -2.78 -16.71 4.19
CA LEU A 67 -2.98 -16.42 5.62
C LEU A 67 -2.02 -17.23 6.51
N LYS A 68 -1.80 -18.51 6.19
CA LYS A 68 -0.78 -19.34 6.86
C LYS A 68 0.62 -18.74 6.70
N ARG A 69 0.94 -18.22 5.51
CA ARG A 69 2.22 -17.53 5.26
C ARG A 69 2.33 -16.26 6.10
N CYS A 70 1.30 -15.41 6.17
CA CYS A 70 1.28 -14.22 7.02
C CYS A 70 1.58 -14.57 8.48
N LYS A 71 0.92 -15.60 9.02
CA LYS A 71 1.17 -16.08 10.39
C LYS A 71 2.59 -16.59 10.61
N SER A 72 3.19 -17.22 9.60
CA SER A 72 4.59 -17.69 9.68
C SER A 72 5.63 -16.57 9.65
N LEU A 73 5.27 -15.42 9.05
CA LEU A 73 6.12 -14.23 8.97
C LEU A 73 5.97 -13.32 10.19
N LEU A 74 4.87 -13.45 10.94
CA LEU A 74 4.64 -12.66 12.14
C LEU A 74 5.69 -12.97 13.22
N PRO A 75 6.56 -12.00 13.58
CA PRO A 75 7.50 -12.20 14.66
C PRO A 75 6.78 -12.12 16.02
N PRO A 76 7.37 -12.71 17.08
CA PRO A 76 6.84 -12.52 18.43
C PRO A 76 6.91 -11.04 18.83
N PRO A 77 6.04 -10.60 19.78
CA PRO A 77 6.11 -9.25 20.32
C PRO A 77 7.52 -8.88 20.82
N VAL A 78 7.88 -7.63 20.60
CA VAL A 78 9.19 -7.09 20.98
C VAL A 78 9.37 -7.19 22.51
N ARG A 79 10.44 -7.86 22.94
CA ARG A 79 10.74 -8.06 24.37
C ARG A 79 11.15 -6.74 25.02
N GLU A 80 10.81 -6.58 26.30
CA GLU A 80 11.15 -5.36 27.05
C GLU A 80 12.66 -5.20 27.28
N ASN A 81 13.36 -6.28 27.62
CA ASN A 81 14.71 -6.20 28.21
C ASN A 81 15.85 -6.71 27.30
N HIS A 82 15.59 -7.04 26.03
CA HIS A 82 16.64 -7.54 25.12
C HIS A 82 16.79 -6.65 23.88
N PRO A 83 18.00 -6.26 23.47
CA PRO A 83 18.24 -5.54 22.24
C PRO A 83 18.55 -6.53 21.10
N LEU A 84 17.52 -7.11 20.47
CA LEU A 84 17.70 -7.82 19.21
C LEU A 84 17.61 -6.81 18.04
N PRO A 85 18.27 -7.06 16.89
CA PRO A 85 18.06 -6.25 15.69
C PRO A 85 16.61 -6.40 15.22
N TYR A 86 15.82 -5.35 15.41
CA TYR A 86 14.37 -5.37 15.15
C TYR A 86 13.97 -5.11 13.70
N LEU A 87 14.91 -4.77 12.82
CA LEU A 87 14.61 -4.39 11.44
C LEU A 87 14.04 -5.55 10.64
N ALA A 88 14.73 -6.68 10.57
CA ALA A 88 14.21 -7.84 9.83
C ALA A 88 12.84 -8.30 10.35
N PRO A 89 12.61 -8.48 11.67
CA PRO A 89 11.28 -8.78 12.21
C PRO A 89 10.20 -7.76 11.84
N ALA A 90 10.50 -6.46 11.90
CA ALA A 90 9.54 -5.42 11.54
C ALA A 90 9.20 -5.43 10.03
N LEU A 91 10.17 -5.74 9.17
CA LEU A 91 9.94 -5.88 7.73
C LEU A 91 9.15 -7.15 7.41
N ASP A 92 9.42 -8.27 8.08
CA ASP A 92 8.63 -9.50 7.92
C ASP A 92 7.17 -9.27 8.34
N ALA A 93 6.96 -8.54 9.44
CA ALA A 93 5.63 -8.11 9.87
C ALA A 93 4.96 -7.21 8.82
N GLY A 94 5.68 -6.22 8.28
CA GLY A 94 5.16 -5.33 7.25
C GLY A 94 4.81 -6.04 5.93
N MET A 95 5.62 -7.02 5.52
CA MET A 95 5.31 -7.87 4.36
C MET A 95 4.03 -8.68 4.58
N ALA A 96 3.87 -9.26 5.77
CA ALA A 96 2.66 -9.98 6.15
C ALA A 96 1.42 -9.06 6.19
N THR A 97 1.59 -7.80 6.62
CA THR A 97 0.55 -6.78 6.56
C THR A 97 0.08 -6.51 5.14
N LEU A 98 0.99 -6.29 4.19
CA LEU A 98 0.61 -6.03 2.80
C LEU A 98 -0.16 -7.19 2.18
N PHE A 99 0.22 -8.45 2.47
CA PHE A 99 -0.57 -9.60 2.04
C PHE A 99 -1.96 -9.59 2.66
N ALA A 100 -2.08 -9.31 3.96
CA ALA A 100 -3.36 -9.27 4.64
C ALA A 100 -4.28 -8.14 4.13
N GLU A 101 -3.74 -6.95 3.86
CA GLU A 101 -4.47 -5.84 3.26
C GLU A 101 -4.95 -6.18 1.85
N GLU A 102 -4.11 -6.85 1.04
CA GLU A 102 -4.50 -7.28 -0.31
C GLU A 102 -5.66 -8.29 -0.28
N LEU A 103 -5.65 -9.21 0.69
CA LEU A 103 -6.76 -10.14 0.92
C LEU A 103 -8.03 -9.40 1.35
N ILE A 104 -7.93 -8.44 2.27
CA ILE A 104 -9.06 -7.62 2.74
C ILE A 104 -9.70 -6.87 1.56
N GLU A 105 -8.90 -6.25 0.71
CA GLU A 105 -9.41 -5.52 -0.45
C GLU A 105 -9.99 -6.45 -1.52
N ALA A 106 -9.37 -7.61 -1.76
CA ALA A 106 -9.93 -8.61 -2.66
C ALA A 106 -11.30 -9.10 -2.19
N ILE A 107 -11.45 -9.31 -0.87
CA ILE A 107 -12.76 -9.62 -0.27
C ILE A 107 -13.71 -8.43 -0.45
N ARG A 108 -13.29 -7.18 -0.24
CA ARG A 108 -14.15 -6.00 -0.46
C ARG A 108 -14.71 -5.95 -1.88
N TYR A 109 -13.91 -6.24 -2.90
CA TYR A 109 -14.37 -6.33 -4.29
C TYR A 109 -15.47 -7.40 -4.49
N LEU A 110 -15.43 -8.49 -3.71
CA LEU A 110 -16.47 -9.51 -3.70
C LEU A 110 -17.72 -9.06 -2.91
N GLU A 111 -17.54 -8.49 -1.71
CA GLU A 111 -18.65 -8.10 -0.83
C GLU A 111 -19.41 -6.87 -1.35
N GLN A 112 -18.69 -5.93 -1.96
CA GLN A 112 -19.17 -4.63 -2.40
C GLN A 112 -18.63 -4.29 -3.81
N PRO A 113 -19.17 -4.92 -4.87
CA PRO A 113 -18.63 -4.80 -6.23
C PRO A 113 -18.64 -3.40 -6.86
N ASP A 114 -19.43 -2.49 -6.29
CA ASP A 114 -19.59 -1.11 -6.75
C ASP A 114 -19.00 -0.07 -5.78
N PHE A 115 -18.23 -0.53 -4.77
CA PHE A 115 -17.54 0.35 -3.83
C PHE A 115 -16.47 1.20 -4.51
N TYR A 116 -15.72 0.61 -5.45
CA TYR A 116 -14.72 1.30 -6.26
C TYR A 116 -15.27 1.60 -7.65
N THR A 117 -14.88 2.75 -8.20
CA THR A 117 -15.10 3.07 -9.60
C THR A 117 -14.33 2.09 -10.49
N LYS A 118 -14.84 1.87 -11.70
CA LYS A 118 -14.23 0.99 -12.72
C LYS A 118 -13.65 1.84 -13.86
N THR A 119 -13.27 3.09 -13.56
CA THR A 119 -12.94 4.14 -14.52
C THR A 119 -11.63 4.85 -14.17
N GLU A 120 -11.05 5.57 -15.14
CA GLU A 120 -9.84 6.37 -14.93
C GLU A 120 -10.10 7.64 -14.09
N ASP A 121 -11.32 8.16 -14.16
CA ASP A 121 -11.74 9.34 -13.42
C ASP A 121 -12.82 8.96 -12.39
N PRO A 122 -12.87 9.68 -11.25
CA PRO A 122 -13.99 9.66 -10.32
C PRO A 122 -15.34 9.86 -11.01
N THR A 123 -16.41 9.34 -10.40
CA THR A 123 -17.79 9.67 -10.76
C THR A 123 -18.35 10.72 -9.80
N ASP A 124 -19.47 11.34 -10.16
CA ASP A 124 -20.13 12.37 -9.33
C ASP A 124 -20.43 11.87 -7.90
N ASP A 125 -20.72 10.57 -7.76
CA ASP A 125 -21.10 9.94 -6.50
C ASP A 125 -19.96 9.13 -5.84
N ASN A 126 -18.84 8.89 -6.53
CA ASN A 126 -17.78 8.02 -6.03
C ASN A 126 -16.38 8.48 -6.48
N ILE A 127 -15.57 8.85 -5.50
CA ILE A 127 -14.18 9.28 -5.71
C ILE A 127 -13.17 8.13 -5.61
N TRP A 128 -13.56 6.93 -5.22
CA TRP A 128 -12.63 5.84 -4.92
C TRP A 128 -12.32 5.03 -6.16
N LEU A 129 -11.09 5.11 -6.65
CA LEU A 129 -10.64 4.45 -7.87
C LEU A 129 -10.26 2.97 -7.64
N GLY A 130 -9.82 2.62 -6.43
CA GLY A 130 -9.41 1.26 -6.10
C GLY A 130 -8.21 0.75 -6.90
N ALA A 131 -8.13 -0.57 -7.08
CA ALA A 131 -7.07 -1.21 -7.84
C ALA A 131 -7.09 -0.77 -9.31
N ALA A 132 -5.93 -0.27 -9.79
CA ALA A 132 -5.75 -0.02 -11.22
C ALA A 132 -5.96 -1.31 -12.01
N ASP A 133 -6.67 -1.28 -13.13
CA ASP A 133 -6.72 -2.43 -14.04
C ASP A 133 -5.47 -2.51 -14.93
N ASP A 134 -5.37 -3.56 -15.75
CA ASP A 134 -4.22 -3.74 -16.64
C ASP A 134 -4.15 -2.71 -17.78
N VAL A 135 -5.27 -2.07 -18.15
CA VAL A 135 -5.30 -1.02 -19.18
C VAL A 135 -4.66 0.25 -18.63
N ILE A 136 -5.08 0.66 -17.43
CA ILE A 136 -4.51 1.79 -16.69
C ILE A 136 -3.05 1.54 -16.41
N LEU A 137 -2.69 0.34 -15.93
CA LEU A 137 -1.30 -0.03 -15.70
C LEU A 137 -0.45 0.10 -16.97
N ARG A 138 -0.91 -0.38 -18.12
CA ARG A 138 -0.15 -0.26 -19.38
C ARG A 138 -0.03 1.19 -19.83
N LYS A 139 -1.10 1.99 -19.69
CA LYS A 139 -1.13 3.39 -20.11
C LYS A 139 -0.24 4.27 -19.23
N ARG A 140 -0.31 4.10 -17.91
CA ARG A 140 0.36 4.97 -16.93
C ARG A 140 1.70 4.41 -16.47
N GLY A 141 1.85 3.09 -16.44
CA GLY A 141 3.09 2.43 -16.03
C GLY A 141 4.27 2.69 -16.96
N VAL A 142 4.02 3.00 -18.24
CA VAL A 142 5.08 3.42 -19.18
C VAL A 142 5.75 4.72 -18.74
N GLU A 143 4.98 5.64 -18.13
CA GLU A 143 5.52 6.93 -17.63
C GLU A 143 6.59 6.72 -16.54
N PHE A 144 6.51 5.62 -15.78
CA PHE A 144 7.51 5.26 -14.77
C PHE A 144 8.78 4.63 -15.37
N VAL A 145 8.69 4.10 -16.59
CA VAL A 145 9.79 3.41 -17.26
C VAL A 145 10.58 4.39 -18.14
N ASP A 146 9.88 5.28 -18.85
CA ASP A 146 10.50 6.30 -19.69
C ASP A 146 10.98 7.54 -18.90
N GLY A 147 10.60 7.63 -17.61
CA GLY A 147 11.02 8.69 -16.70
C GLY A 147 10.15 9.96 -16.77
N THR A 148 9.06 9.95 -17.53
CA THR A 148 8.09 11.06 -17.58
C THR A 148 7.44 11.30 -16.22
N ALA A 149 7.18 10.23 -15.48
CA ALA A 149 6.80 10.26 -14.08
C ALA A 149 7.92 9.56 -13.27
N PRO A 150 8.74 10.30 -12.50
CA PRO A 150 9.88 9.69 -11.81
C PRO A 150 9.46 8.70 -10.71
N GLY A 151 8.24 8.80 -10.20
CA GLY A 151 7.74 7.97 -9.13
C GLY A 151 6.40 8.46 -8.58
N PHE A 152 6.08 8.08 -7.33
CA PHE A 152 4.83 8.47 -6.69
C PHE A 152 5.00 8.80 -5.20
N ALA A 153 4.16 9.68 -4.68
CA ALA A 153 3.96 9.93 -3.27
C ALA A 153 2.71 9.17 -2.80
N ALA A 154 2.88 8.22 -1.87
CA ALA A 154 1.76 7.55 -1.22
C ALA A 154 1.36 8.32 0.05
N ILE A 155 0.31 9.13 -0.04
CA ILE A 155 -0.20 9.92 1.07
C ILE A 155 -1.25 9.11 1.83
N VAL A 156 -1.08 9.01 3.16
CA VAL A 156 -2.11 8.44 4.04
C VAL A 156 -2.61 9.47 5.04
N GLY A 157 -3.92 9.50 5.28
CA GLY A 157 -4.53 10.42 6.23
C GLY A 157 -5.02 11.73 5.61
N ALA A 158 -4.78 12.85 6.31
CA ALA A 158 -5.26 14.16 5.90
C ALA A 158 -4.31 15.28 6.33
N ALA A 159 -4.17 16.29 5.48
CA ALA A 159 -3.41 17.48 5.81
C ALA A 159 -4.15 18.31 6.88
N PRO A 160 -3.46 19.21 7.61
CA PRO A 160 -4.10 20.05 8.61
C PRO A 160 -5.26 20.91 8.07
N THR A 161 -5.18 21.35 6.81
CA THR A 161 -6.24 22.10 6.13
C THR A 161 -6.35 21.71 4.66
N SER A 162 -7.51 21.90 4.05
CA SER A 162 -7.75 21.56 2.64
C SER A 162 -6.87 22.38 1.68
N LYS A 163 -6.62 23.66 2.00
CA LYS A 163 -5.64 24.50 1.28
C LYS A 163 -4.22 23.95 1.29
N ILE A 164 -3.76 23.41 2.43
CA ILE A 164 -2.44 22.77 2.52
C ILE A 164 -2.42 21.51 1.66
N ALA A 165 -3.47 20.69 1.70
CA ALA A 165 -3.58 19.51 0.84
C ALA A 165 -3.48 19.88 -0.65
N ALA A 166 -4.22 20.90 -1.09
CA ALA A 166 -4.17 21.39 -2.46
C ALA A 166 -2.78 21.90 -2.86
N SER A 167 -2.11 22.65 -1.98
CA SER A 167 -0.73 23.11 -2.20
C SER A 167 0.24 21.95 -2.38
N ILE A 168 0.18 20.94 -1.49
CA ILE A 168 1.04 19.76 -1.56
C ILE A 168 0.78 18.97 -2.85
N ALA A 169 -0.49 18.74 -3.20
CA ALA A 169 -0.85 18.04 -4.43
C ALA A 169 -0.32 18.77 -5.67
N GLN A 170 -0.46 20.10 -5.71
CA GLN A 170 0.05 20.93 -6.80
C GLN A 170 1.58 20.87 -6.91
N GLU A 171 2.31 20.94 -5.80
CA GLU A 171 3.78 20.82 -5.79
C GLU A 171 4.25 19.45 -6.29
N LEU A 172 3.57 18.37 -5.89
CA LEU A 172 3.88 17.02 -6.35
C LEU A 172 3.59 16.84 -7.84
N GLN A 173 2.47 17.39 -8.34
CA GLN A 173 2.15 17.40 -9.76
C GLN A 173 3.17 18.19 -10.59
N GLN A 174 3.63 19.36 -10.11
CA GLN A 174 4.68 20.15 -10.78
C GLN A 174 6.00 19.38 -10.91
N LYS A 175 6.26 18.44 -9.99
CA LYS A 175 7.40 17.51 -10.04
C LYS A 175 7.13 16.26 -10.87
N ASN A 176 5.99 16.19 -11.56
CA ASN A 176 5.52 15.06 -12.35
C ASN A 176 5.31 13.77 -11.55
N LEU A 177 5.10 13.85 -10.24
CA LEU A 177 4.84 12.69 -9.41
C LEU A 177 3.36 12.29 -9.48
N TYR A 178 3.12 10.98 -9.40
CA TYR A 178 1.80 10.48 -9.02
C TYR A 178 1.58 10.70 -7.52
N VAL A 179 0.35 10.98 -7.13
CA VAL A 179 -0.07 11.09 -5.74
C VAL A 179 -1.14 10.03 -5.51
N PHE A 180 -0.81 9.05 -4.67
CA PHE A 180 -1.68 7.93 -4.33
C PHE A 180 -2.21 8.16 -2.92
N MET A 181 -3.54 8.27 -2.77
CA MET A 181 -4.18 8.72 -1.53
C MET A 181 -5.01 7.60 -0.90
N ALA A 182 -4.77 7.31 0.37
CA ALA A 182 -5.52 6.31 1.14
C ALA A 182 -5.73 6.72 2.60
N SER A 183 -6.61 6.01 3.32
CA SER A 183 -6.88 6.20 4.75
C SER A 183 -7.48 7.57 5.13
N GLU A 184 -8.00 7.65 6.35
CA GLU A 184 -8.44 8.89 7.00
C GLU A 184 -7.60 9.22 8.23
N TYR A 185 -7.63 10.51 8.62
CA TYR A 185 -7.18 10.98 9.92
C TYR A 185 -8.24 11.89 10.53
N ASN A 186 -8.74 11.56 11.72
CA ASN A 186 -9.82 12.27 12.41
C ASN A 186 -11.06 12.53 11.54
N GLY A 187 -11.48 11.54 10.75
CA GLY A 187 -12.65 11.61 9.88
C GLY A 187 -12.47 12.49 8.64
N LYS A 188 -11.25 12.91 8.32
CA LYS A 188 -10.91 13.63 7.09
C LYS A 188 -9.94 12.82 6.24
N ARG A 189 -9.99 13.00 4.92
CA ARG A 189 -9.12 12.33 3.95
C ARG A 189 -8.49 13.34 3.00
N PHE A 190 -7.24 13.11 2.63
CA PHE A 190 -6.53 13.99 1.71
C PHE A 190 -7.27 14.11 0.36
N SER A 191 -7.84 13.03 -0.17
CA SER A 191 -8.61 13.06 -1.41
C SER A 191 -9.88 13.92 -1.32
N GLU A 192 -10.60 13.85 -0.20
CA GLU A 192 -11.80 14.67 0.04
C GLU A 192 -11.43 16.15 0.18
N GLN A 193 -10.31 16.46 0.85
CA GLN A 193 -9.77 17.81 0.96
C GLN A 193 -9.47 18.44 -0.41
N LEU A 194 -8.97 17.65 -1.36
CA LEU A 194 -8.73 18.11 -2.72
C LEU A 194 -10.03 18.44 -3.46
N VAL A 195 -11.05 17.58 -3.32
CA VAL A 195 -12.37 17.80 -3.92
C VAL A 195 -13.04 19.04 -3.32
N GLU A 196 -12.93 19.26 -2.02
CA GLU A 196 -13.43 20.46 -1.33
C GLU A 196 -12.83 21.77 -1.87
N GLU A 197 -11.56 21.77 -2.25
CA GLU A 197 -10.87 22.92 -2.85
C GLU A 197 -11.03 23.00 -4.38
N GLY A 198 -11.86 22.12 -4.97
CA GLY A 198 -12.12 22.10 -6.42
C GLY A 198 -10.95 21.58 -7.26
N VAL A 199 -10.02 20.82 -6.66
CA VAL A 199 -8.91 20.18 -7.38
C VAL A 199 -9.41 18.91 -8.06
N GLN A 200 -9.19 18.81 -9.37
CA GLN A 200 -9.56 17.61 -10.13
C GLN A 200 -8.64 16.44 -9.78
N ILE A 201 -9.24 15.38 -9.23
CA ILE A 201 -8.59 14.09 -8.94
C ILE A 201 -8.90 13.06 -10.03
N GLY A 202 -8.04 12.06 -10.19
CA GLY A 202 -8.12 11.03 -11.23
C GLY A 202 -6.76 10.53 -11.73
N TRP A 203 -6.76 9.42 -12.47
CA TRP A 203 -5.57 8.93 -13.16
C TRP A 203 -4.98 9.94 -14.18
N PRO A 204 -5.79 10.71 -14.95
CA PRO A 204 -5.27 11.71 -15.89
C PRO A 204 -4.56 12.89 -15.22
N THR A 205 -4.99 13.29 -14.01
CA THR A 205 -4.35 14.35 -13.24
C THR A 205 -3.24 13.84 -12.32
N ARG A 206 -2.98 12.51 -12.33
CA ARG A 206 -2.02 11.82 -11.45
C ARG A 206 -2.35 11.90 -9.96
N LEU A 207 -3.55 12.34 -9.58
CA LEU A 207 -4.01 12.41 -8.20
C LEU A 207 -5.04 11.28 -7.97
N VAL A 208 -4.56 10.11 -7.57
CA VAL A 208 -5.34 8.87 -7.51
C VAL A 208 -5.82 8.60 -6.09
N SER A 209 -7.14 8.60 -5.90
CA SER A 209 -7.82 8.28 -4.64
C SER A 209 -8.10 6.78 -4.56
N PHE A 210 -7.29 6.04 -3.82
CA PHE A 210 -7.39 4.58 -3.77
C PHE A 210 -8.53 4.08 -2.90
N GLY A 211 -8.71 4.64 -1.70
CA GLY A 211 -9.79 4.22 -0.82
C GLY A 211 -9.76 4.92 0.53
N PRO A 212 -10.84 4.81 1.30
CA PRO A 212 -10.97 5.53 2.57
C PRO A 212 -10.21 4.87 3.73
N ASP A 213 -9.79 3.62 3.58
CA ASP A 213 -9.16 2.81 4.62
C ASP A 213 -7.67 2.60 4.34
N ILE A 214 -6.89 2.29 5.38
CA ILE A 214 -5.45 2.02 5.24
C ILE A 214 -5.14 0.84 4.33
N SER A 215 -6.00 -0.18 4.30
CA SER A 215 -5.83 -1.35 3.43
C SER A 215 -5.79 -0.99 1.94
N ALA A 216 -6.39 0.12 1.52
CA ALA A 216 -6.33 0.58 0.14
C ALA A 216 -4.93 1.07 -0.28
N ALA A 217 -4.04 1.37 0.68
CA ALA A 217 -2.64 1.69 0.39
C ALA A 217 -1.92 0.53 -0.33
N VAL A 218 -2.40 -0.70 -0.16
CA VAL A 218 -1.86 -1.87 -0.87
C VAL A 218 -1.96 -1.74 -2.39
N PHE A 219 -2.92 -0.97 -2.92
CA PHE A 219 -3.02 -0.73 -4.37
C PHE A 219 -1.81 0.02 -4.93
N ALA A 220 -1.18 0.89 -4.14
CA ALA A 220 0.09 1.53 -4.52
C ALA A 220 1.20 0.49 -4.69
N MET A 221 1.32 -0.42 -3.72
CA MET A 221 2.31 -1.50 -3.75
C MET A 221 2.02 -2.51 -4.87
N GLY A 222 0.75 -2.80 -5.11
CA GLY A 222 0.30 -3.64 -6.21
C GLY A 222 0.56 -3.01 -7.57
N PHE A 223 0.43 -1.69 -7.71
CA PHE A 223 0.82 -0.97 -8.94
C PHE A 223 2.33 -1.08 -9.18
N ALA A 224 3.15 -0.78 -8.18
CA ALA A 224 4.61 -0.84 -8.26
C ALA A 224 5.11 -2.26 -8.59
N THR A 225 4.52 -3.27 -7.94
CA THR A 225 4.77 -4.69 -8.20
C THR A 225 4.43 -5.08 -9.64
N ARG A 226 3.30 -4.62 -10.17
CA ARG A 226 2.93 -4.92 -11.56
C ARG A 226 3.79 -4.18 -12.58
N ALA A 227 4.27 -2.99 -12.27
CA ALA A 227 5.23 -2.29 -13.12
C ALA A 227 6.53 -3.10 -13.25
N ALA A 228 7.03 -3.68 -12.15
CA ALA A 228 8.20 -4.56 -12.17
C ALA A 228 7.97 -5.83 -13.01
N MET A 229 6.80 -6.47 -12.91
CA MET A 229 6.49 -7.66 -13.71
C MET A 229 6.27 -7.33 -15.19
N SER A 230 5.50 -6.28 -15.49
CA SER A 230 5.10 -5.92 -16.85
C SER A 230 6.24 -5.34 -17.67
N PHE A 231 7.02 -4.43 -17.08
CA PHE A 231 8.05 -3.68 -17.80
C PHE A 231 9.46 -4.14 -17.45
N GLY A 232 9.68 -4.57 -16.20
CA GLY A 232 10.94 -5.15 -15.76
C GLY A 232 11.14 -6.61 -16.17
N GLY A 233 10.10 -7.28 -16.67
CA GLY A 233 10.15 -8.70 -17.02
C GLY A 233 10.46 -9.61 -15.84
N VAL A 234 10.16 -9.16 -14.61
CA VAL A 234 10.40 -9.94 -13.40
C VAL A 234 9.37 -11.06 -13.31
N ALA A 235 9.85 -12.29 -13.12
CA ALA A 235 8.98 -13.45 -12.96
C ALA A 235 8.23 -13.39 -11.61
N PRO A 236 6.94 -13.76 -11.56
CA PRO A 236 6.20 -13.89 -10.31
C PRO A 236 6.91 -14.87 -9.36
N GLY A 237 7.02 -14.51 -8.08
CA GLY A 237 7.75 -15.27 -7.06
C GLY A 237 9.25 -15.01 -7.00
N ASP A 238 9.85 -14.31 -7.96
CA ASP A 238 11.23 -13.79 -7.85
C ASP A 238 11.24 -12.49 -7.04
N TYR A 239 10.88 -12.62 -5.75
CA TYR A 239 10.72 -11.48 -4.84
C TYR A 239 11.98 -10.61 -4.78
N ARG A 240 13.17 -11.22 -4.88
CA ARG A 240 14.44 -10.48 -4.80
C ARG A 240 14.59 -9.53 -5.98
N LYS A 241 14.38 -9.99 -7.22
CA LYS A 241 14.43 -9.10 -8.39
C LYS A 241 13.33 -8.07 -8.37
N LEU A 242 12.14 -8.43 -7.89
CA LEU A 242 11.01 -7.51 -7.76
C LEU A 242 11.35 -6.34 -6.82
N LEU A 243 11.84 -6.63 -5.62
CA LEU A 243 12.18 -5.59 -4.65
C LEU A 243 13.35 -4.72 -5.13
N ILE A 244 14.37 -5.31 -5.77
CA ILE A 244 15.49 -4.56 -6.37
C ILE A 244 14.98 -3.65 -7.50
N TYR A 245 14.11 -4.15 -8.38
CA TYR A 245 13.54 -3.33 -9.46
C TYR A 245 12.81 -2.12 -8.90
N ASN A 246 11.94 -2.32 -7.91
CA ASN A 246 11.18 -1.24 -7.29
C ASN A 246 12.11 -0.21 -6.64
N LYS A 247 13.10 -0.67 -5.88
CA LYS A 247 14.11 0.19 -5.24
C LYS A 247 14.87 1.07 -6.25
N ASP A 248 15.22 0.52 -7.42
CA ASP A 248 16.12 1.18 -8.38
C ASP A 248 15.40 1.89 -9.52
N ARG A 249 14.11 1.64 -9.74
CA ARG A 249 13.34 2.15 -10.89
C ARG A 249 12.09 2.95 -10.52
N ILE A 250 11.50 2.73 -9.36
CA ILE A 250 10.27 3.42 -8.95
C ILE A 250 10.59 4.28 -7.74
N PHE A 251 10.83 5.58 -7.96
CA PHE A 251 11.21 6.50 -6.88
C PHE A 251 9.99 6.95 -6.08
N ALA A 252 9.47 6.03 -5.25
CA ALA A 252 8.32 6.28 -4.43
C ALA A 252 8.66 6.55 -2.96
N PHE A 253 7.80 7.29 -2.27
CA PHE A 253 7.90 7.56 -0.84
C PHE A 253 6.50 7.67 -0.22
N VAL A 254 6.40 7.38 1.07
CA VAL A 254 5.15 7.43 1.84
C VAL A 254 5.11 8.72 2.66
N LEU A 255 3.98 9.41 2.66
CA LEU A 255 3.71 10.61 3.43
C LEU A 255 2.49 10.38 4.34
N PRO A 256 2.67 9.83 5.55
CA PRO A 256 1.60 9.89 6.55
C PRO A 256 1.38 11.34 6.98
N MET A 257 0.12 11.78 6.88
CA MET A 257 -0.35 13.08 7.34
C MET A 257 -1.30 12.87 8.52
N GLY A 258 -0.81 13.18 9.72
CA GLY A 258 -1.48 12.90 10.98
C GLY A 258 -0.77 11.86 11.82
N TYR A 259 -1.35 11.56 12.99
CA TYR A 259 -0.74 10.64 13.94
C TYR A 259 -0.71 9.20 13.40
N VAL A 260 0.49 8.63 13.36
CA VAL A 260 0.73 7.28 12.83
C VAL A 260 0.24 6.22 13.81
N THR A 261 -0.81 5.49 13.43
CA THR A 261 -1.34 4.36 14.20
C THR A 261 -0.46 3.12 14.06
N ASP A 262 -0.64 2.13 14.93
CA ASP A 262 0.09 0.85 14.84
C ASP A 262 -0.11 0.19 13.46
N GLU A 263 -1.32 0.27 12.92
CA GLU A 263 -1.72 -0.20 11.60
C GLU A 263 -0.92 0.51 10.49
N TRP A 264 -0.84 1.85 10.55
CA TRP A 264 -0.03 2.62 9.60
C TRP A 264 1.46 2.28 9.69
N TYR A 265 2.00 2.08 10.90
CA TYR A 265 3.38 1.62 11.08
C TYR A 265 3.63 0.27 10.42
N ALA A 266 2.67 -0.64 10.47
CA ALA A 266 2.77 -1.96 9.87
C ALA A 266 2.78 -1.87 8.33
N THR A 267 1.85 -1.11 7.75
CA THR A 267 1.78 -0.87 6.30
C THR A 267 3.05 -0.15 5.80
N ALA A 268 3.52 0.85 6.55
CA ALA A 268 4.76 1.58 6.26
C ALA A 268 6.00 0.68 6.32
N ALA A 269 6.08 -0.25 7.28
CA ALA A 269 7.15 -1.26 7.32
C ALA A 269 7.14 -2.17 6.07
N GLY A 270 5.94 -2.44 5.53
CA GLY A 270 5.78 -3.09 4.23
C GLY A 270 6.38 -2.26 3.10
N ALA A 271 6.05 -0.97 3.01
CA ALA A 271 6.59 -0.06 2.00
C ALA A 271 8.12 0.06 2.04
N ILE A 272 8.73 0.05 3.23
CA ILE A 272 10.19 0.05 3.39
C ILE A 272 10.82 -1.19 2.72
N SER A 273 10.11 -2.33 2.68
CA SER A 273 10.61 -3.54 2.02
C SER A 273 10.76 -3.36 0.50
N TRP A 274 9.96 -2.48 -0.13
CA TRP A 274 10.10 -2.08 -1.54
C TRP A 274 11.18 -1.01 -1.76
N GLY A 275 11.82 -0.54 -0.68
CA GLY A 275 12.80 0.54 -0.71
C GLY A 275 12.19 1.93 -0.68
N PHE A 276 10.91 2.07 -0.34
CA PHE A 276 10.22 3.35 -0.28
C PHE A 276 10.35 3.97 1.11
N PRO A 277 11.01 5.14 1.25
CA PRO A 277 11.11 5.81 2.55
C PRO A 277 9.75 6.36 3.00
N VAL A 278 9.62 6.55 4.31
CA VAL A 278 8.40 7.05 4.95
C VAL A 278 8.75 8.37 5.63
N ILE A 279 8.12 9.47 5.23
CA ILE A 279 8.44 10.81 5.71
C ILE A 279 7.20 11.36 6.42
N ALA A 280 7.27 11.53 7.74
CA ALA A 280 6.11 11.86 8.57
C ALA A 280 6.12 13.33 9.02
N ASP A 281 4.94 13.93 9.06
CA ASP A 281 4.70 15.27 9.60
C ASP A 281 4.68 15.29 11.14
N THR A 282 4.53 14.13 11.78
CA THR A 282 4.47 13.96 13.23
C THR A 282 5.82 13.53 13.84
N PRO A 283 6.06 13.82 15.14
CA PRO A 283 7.27 13.42 15.84
C PRO A 283 7.28 11.91 16.11
N ILE A 284 7.63 11.14 15.09
CA ILE A 284 7.85 9.69 15.21
C ILE A 284 9.35 9.40 15.34
N PRO A 285 9.74 8.28 15.99
CA PRO A 285 11.14 7.92 16.05
C PRO A 285 11.72 7.65 14.66
N GLU A 286 13.03 7.79 14.51
CA GLU A 286 13.70 7.59 13.22
C GLU A 286 14.29 6.17 13.07
N VAL A 287 14.35 5.70 11.82
CA VAL A 287 15.06 4.49 11.41
C VAL A 287 16.22 4.96 10.55
N LEU A 288 17.44 4.92 11.07
CA LEU A 288 18.69 5.29 10.35
C LEU A 288 19.63 4.11 9.95
N PRO A 289 19.21 2.83 9.89
CA PRO A 289 20.10 1.76 9.43
C PRO A 289 20.49 2.00 7.97
N THR A 290 21.71 1.60 7.63
CA THR A 290 22.31 1.68 6.29
C THR A 290 22.27 0.31 5.60
N GLY A 291 21.68 0.19 4.40
CA GLY A 291 21.87 -0.98 3.52
C GLY A 291 20.69 -1.57 2.72
N ILE A 292 19.45 -1.06 2.85
CA ILE A 292 18.26 -1.59 2.14
C ILE A 292 17.82 -0.67 1.00
N CYS A 293 17.84 0.67 1.16
CA CYS A 293 17.62 1.64 0.08
C CYS A 293 18.65 2.77 0.09
N THR A 294 18.78 3.51 -1.03
CA THR A 294 19.78 4.60 -1.13
C THR A 294 19.46 5.77 -0.19
N TYR A 295 18.20 5.90 0.26
CA TYR A 295 17.71 6.95 1.15
C TYR A 295 16.81 6.34 2.25
N GLU A 296 17.40 5.81 3.32
CA GLU A 296 16.68 5.09 4.41
C GLU A 296 16.02 5.98 5.45
N HIS A 297 15.82 7.26 5.15
CA HIS A 297 15.45 8.23 6.17
C HIS A 297 13.94 8.17 6.45
N VAL A 298 13.58 7.71 7.65
CA VAL A 298 12.32 8.13 8.26
C VAL A 298 12.56 9.47 8.92
N VAL A 299 12.20 10.55 8.23
CA VAL A 299 12.34 11.92 8.74
C VAL A 299 11.04 12.34 9.42
N SER A 300 11.14 12.90 10.61
CA SER A 300 10.01 13.41 11.39
C SER A 300 10.05 14.95 11.46
N ASN A 301 8.87 15.58 11.62
CA ASN A 301 8.71 17.03 11.80
C ASN A 301 9.15 17.90 10.60
N ILE A 302 8.73 17.53 9.38
CA ILE A 302 8.86 18.39 8.19
C ILE A 302 7.59 19.23 8.00
#